data_AF-A0AAU6D9T7-F1
#
_entry.id   AF-A0AAU6D9T7-F1
#
_cell.length_a   1.000
_cell.length_b   1.000
_cell.length_c   1.000
_cell.angle_alpha   90.00
_cell.angle_beta   90.00
_cell.angle_gamma   90.00
#
_symmetry.space_group_name_H-M   'P 1'
#
loop_
_entity.id
_entity.type
_entity.pdbx_description
1 polymer ?
#
loop_
_entity_poly.entity_id
_entity_poly.type
_entity_poly.pdbx_seq_one_letter_code
_entity_poly.pdbx_strand_id
1 'polypeptide(L)'
;MTSVSAVGLDQVRNVADAVLYEGYLLYPYRASSHKNQSRWQFGVLGPPSASPESFGEEPGMAMECLLAASADKPSTVAIHLRFLQLQVREAQRLEAGGGHTPVAALTMDGAQVLSWDEAVERELELPALELTGSCDQLHTIPGGEDIEPLTDAHGAPVGRIVRRREPLEVRIRARGTADGDFVRLSVAVENEHPGRVTGKDAAIRASLIGTHLILRARGTRFVSLLDPPSEAATAAARCRQRRCWPVLAGAKGSSDTVLGAPIILYDHPEVAEQSPGALFDSTEIDEILTLRVMTMTEEEKAEARATDPRAREIIDRCDGMSPADLQQLHGLLRDPHAPAPLSGAVPGGDLRDAEPAGFDTGGAPWWDPAADAGVSPGSDAVVIGGVSVAKGSLVRVHPSRRADAQDIFFAGQVARVTAVLSDVDGGTHVAVVLVDDPAADMHDWYGRYFYFAPDELAPLPAEENPEHTGHREESRS
;
A
#
# COMPACT_ATOMS: atom_id res chain seq x y z
N MET A 1 -33.18 -20.28 6.39
CA MET A 1 -31.76 -20.64 6.61
C MET A 1 -30.84 -19.78 5.73
N THR A 2 -31.09 -18.48 5.64
CA THR A 2 -30.47 -17.55 4.67
C THR A 2 -29.44 -16.61 5.30
N SER A 3 -29.13 -16.79 6.59
CA SER A 3 -28.39 -15.79 7.39
C SER A 3 -26.92 -16.13 7.61
N VAL A 4 -26.51 -17.41 7.70
CA VAL A 4 -25.11 -17.77 7.97
C VAL A 4 -24.22 -17.65 6.72
N SER A 5 -24.78 -17.85 5.52
CA SER A 5 -24.05 -17.80 4.25
C SER A 5 -23.80 -16.39 3.72
N ALA A 6 -24.54 -15.39 4.21
CA ALA A 6 -24.39 -13.98 3.85
C ALA A 6 -23.31 -13.32 4.73
N VAL A 7 -23.36 -13.57 6.05
CA VAL A 7 -22.39 -13.06 7.04
C VAL A 7 -20.95 -13.44 6.69
N GLY A 8 -20.71 -14.64 6.14
CA GLY A 8 -19.37 -15.07 5.73
C GLY A 8 -18.81 -14.32 4.51
N LEU A 9 -19.66 -13.87 3.57
CA LEU A 9 -19.21 -13.12 2.40
C LEU A 9 -18.95 -11.66 2.75
N ASP A 10 -19.73 -11.08 3.66
CA ASP A 10 -19.53 -9.70 4.12
C ASP A 10 -18.17 -9.52 4.81
N GLN A 11 -17.75 -10.49 5.62
CA GLN A 11 -16.40 -10.50 6.21
C GLN A 11 -15.29 -10.54 5.16
N VAL A 12 -15.45 -11.38 4.12
CA VAL A 12 -14.48 -11.48 3.01
C VAL A 12 -14.46 -10.18 2.22
N ARG A 13 -15.62 -9.54 2.01
CA ARG A 13 -15.72 -8.24 1.33
C ARG A 13 -14.95 -7.16 2.06
N ASN A 14 -14.96 -7.12 3.40
CA ASN A 14 -14.19 -6.13 4.16
C ASN A 14 -12.68 -6.22 3.88
N VAL A 15 -12.12 -7.44 3.86
CA VAL A 15 -10.69 -7.64 3.51
C VAL A 15 -10.46 -7.29 2.04
N ALA A 16 -11.38 -7.72 1.17
CA ALA A 16 -11.29 -7.45 -0.26
C ALA A 16 -11.38 -5.93 -0.56
N ASP A 17 -12.12 -5.15 0.23
CA ASP A 17 -12.21 -3.69 0.13
C ASP A 17 -10.91 -3.02 0.57
N ALA A 18 -10.27 -3.52 1.64
CA ALA A 18 -8.95 -3.06 2.05
C ALA A 18 -7.93 -3.28 0.91
N VAL A 19 -7.92 -4.48 0.31
CA VAL A 19 -7.07 -4.80 -0.84
C VAL A 19 -7.40 -3.95 -2.07
N LEU A 20 -8.68 -3.69 -2.34
CA LEU A 20 -9.15 -2.89 -3.48
C LEU A 20 -8.64 -1.46 -3.43
N TYR A 21 -8.61 -0.89 -2.23
CA TYR A 21 -8.25 0.51 -1.99
C TYR A 21 -6.81 0.69 -1.51
N GLU A 22 -6.04 -0.38 -1.35
CA GLU A 22 -4.63 -0.30 -0.99
C GLU A 22 -3.86 0.53 -2.02
N GLY A 23 -3.22 1.62 -1.57
CA GLY A 23 -2.51 2.56 -2.44
C GLY A 23 -3.40 3.56 -3.20
N TYR A 24 -4.71 3.61 -2.93
CA TYR A 24 -5.64 4.48 -3.66
C TYR A 24 -5.36 5.96 -3.40
N LEU A 25 -5.22 6.35 -2.14
CA LEU A 25 -4.97 7.71 -1.70
C LEU A 25 -4.18 7.68 -0.39
N LEU A 26 -2.92 8.09 -0.39
CA LEU A 26 -1.91 7.62 0.57
C LEU A 26 -1.35 8.70 1.51
N TYR A 27 -2.05 9.33 2.45
CA TYR A 27 -1.50 10.44 3.27
C TYR A 27 -0.74 11.52 2.41
N PRO A 28 -0.50 12.74 2.89
CA PRO A 28 -1.52 13.56 3.54
C PRO A 28 -2.89 13.65 2.81
N TYR A 29 -3.23 12.75 1.87
CA TYR A 29 -4.55 12.64 1.22
C TYR A 29 -4.94 13.86 0.38
N ARG A 30 -3.95 14.64 -0.06
CA ARG A 30 -4.14 15.85 -0.88
C ARG A 30 -3.88 15.58 -2.36
N ALA A 31 -4.64 16.25 -3.21
CA ALA A 31 -4.44 16.25 -4.66
C ALA A 31 -3.07 16.79 -5.07
N SER A 32 -2.53 17.77 -4.34
CA SER A 32 -1.21 18.34 -4.57
C SER A 32 -0.03 17.42 -4.22
N SER A 33 -0.26 16.31 -3.49
CA SER A 33 0.83 15.41 -3.08
C SER A 33 1.32 14.58 -4.27
N HIS A 34 2.61 14.62 -4.57
CA HIS A 34 3.22 13.92 -5.71
C HIS A 34 2.89 12.42 -5.75
N LYS A 35 2.93 11.75 -4.58
CA LYS A 35 2.52 10.34 -4.47
C LYS A 35 1.08 10.08 -4.88
N ASN A 36 0.16 11.04 -4.68
CA ASN A 36 -1.24 10.90 -5.06
C ASN A 36 -1.50 11.31 -6.53
N GLN A 37 -0.59 12.06 -7.16
CA GLN A 37 -0.63 12.35 -8.61
C GLN A 37 -0.25 11.14 -9.48
N SER A 38 0.13 10.03 -8.84
CA SER A 38 0.43 8.75 -9.48
C SER A 38 -0.37 7.67 -8.78
N ARG A 39 -0.93 6.71 -9.52
CA ARG A 39 -1.59 5.56 -8.89
C ARG A 39 -0.54 4.49 -8.58
N TRP A 40 -0.38 4.16 -7.31
CA TRP A 40 0.55 3.14 -6.79
C TRP A 40 -0.16 1.84 -6.38
N GLN A 41 -1.43 1.68 -6.76
CA GLN A 41 -2.24 0.57 -6.31
C GLN A 41 -1.71 -0.77 -6.83
N PHE A 42 -1.72 -1.79 -5.97
CA PHE A 42 -1.46 -3.15 -6.40
C PHE A 42 -2.59 -3.67 -7.29
N GLY A 43 -2.30 -4.68 -8.13
CA GLY A 43 -3.32 -5.33 -8.97
C GLY A 43 -3.82 -4.48 -10.12
N VAL A 44 -3.02 -3.53 -10.61
CA VAL A 44 -3.34 -2.79 -11.84
C VAL A 44 -3.11 -3.70 -13.05
N LEU A 45 -4.14 -3.87 -13.88
CA LEU A 45 -4.07 -4.55 -15.17
C LEU A 45 -4.10 -3.51 -16.29
N GLY A 46 -2.93 -3.17 -16.82
CA GLY A 46 -2.76 -2.13 -17.84
C GLY A 46 -3.27 -2.53 -19.22
N PRO A 47 -3.41 -1.59 -20.17
CA PRO A 47 -3.81 -1.91 -21.52
C PRO A 47 -2.70 -2.67 -22.26
N PRO A 48 -3.02 -3.73 -23.04
CA PRO A 48 -2.02 -4.61 -23.65
C PRO A 48 -1.15 -3.93 -24.71
N SER A 49 -1.60 -2.80 -25.26
CA SER A 49 -0.88 -2.00 -26.27
C SER A 49 -0.46 -0.63 -25.75
N ALA A 50 -0.10 -0.52 -24.45
CA ALA A 50 0.52 0.68 -23.90
C ALA A 50 1.89 0.94 -24.56
N SER A 51 2.19 2.19 -24.90
CA SER A 51 3.54 2.55 -25.33
C SER A 51 4.52 2.46 -24.15
N PRO A 52 5.82 2.20 -24.38
CA PRO A 52 6.81 2.11 -23.29
C PRO A 52 6.85 3.34 -22.38
N GLU A 53 6.60 4.53 -22.94
CA GLU A 53 6.60 5.81 -22.22
C GLU A 53 5.35 6.00 -21.34
N SER A 54 4.37 5.11 -21.45
CA SER A 54 3.13 5.16 -20.68
C SER A 54 3.28 4.55 -19.29
N PHE A 55 4.37 3.82 -19.02
CA PHE A 55 4.58 3.09 -17.77
C PHE A 55 3.38 2.19 -17.41
N GLY A 56 2.78 1.55 -18.42
CA GLY A 56 1.63 0.67 -18.24
C GLY A 56 2.02 -0.66 -17.60
N GLU A 57 1.21 -1.11 -16.64
CA GLU A 57 1.34 -2.41 -15.99
C GLU A 57 0.96 -3.57 -16.93
N GLU A 58 1.43 -4.77 -16.60
CA GLU A 58 1.09 -6.00 -17.33
C GLU A 58 -0.44 -6.18 -17.45
N PRO A 59 -0.97 -6.64 -18.60
CA PRO A 59 -2.40 -6.59 -18.87
C PRO A 59 -3.21 -7.69 -18.19
N GLY A 60 -2.58 -8.63 -17.50
CA GLY A 60 -3.31 -9.75 -16.91
C GLY A 60 -2.73 -10.29 -15.62
N MET A 61 -3.57 -11.05 -14.94
CA MET A 61 -3.25 -11.83 -13.74
C MET A 61 -3.84 -13.24 -13.89
N ALA A 62 -3.27 -14.20 -13.17
CA ALA A 62 -3.82 -15.54 -13.11
C ALA A 62 -3.52 -16.19 -11.76
N MET A 63 -4.42 -17.04 -11.30
CA MET A 63 -4.20 -17.90 -10.15
C MET A 63 -4.71 -19.32 -10.41
N GLU A 64 -4.12 -20.26 -9.70
CA GLU A 64 -4.64 -21.62 -9.58
C GLU A 64 -4.93 -21.94 -8.13
N CYS A 65 -6.12 -22.45 -7.85
CA CYS A 65 -6.51 -22.96 -6.53
C CYS A 65 -6.91 -24.43 -6.63
N LEU A 66 -6.93 -25.11 -5.48
CA LEU A 66 -7.22 -26.54 -5.40
C LEU A 66 -8.54 -26.75 -4.67
N LEU A 67 -9.39 -27.61 -5.20
CA LEU A 67 -10.64 -28.06 -4.57
C LEU A 67 -10.60 -29.56 -4.34
N ALA A 68 -11.23 -30.02 -3.27
CA ALA A 68 -11.49 -31.45 -3.10
C ALA A 68 -12.42 -31.95 -4.22
N ALA A 69 -12.10 -33.08 -4.84
CA ALA A 69 -13.03 -33.75 -5.72
C ALA A 69 -14.05 -34.53 -4.86
N SER A 70 -15.35 -34.27 -5.06
CA SER A 70 -16.41 -35.07 -4.46
C SER A 70 -17.33 -35.57 -5.56
N ALA A 71 -17.45 -36.89 -5.70
CA ALA A 71 -18.31 -37.53 -6.70
C ALA A 71 -19.80 -37.53 -6.30
N ASP A 72 -20.10 -37.26 -5.02
CA ASP A 72 -21.41 -37.55 -4.44
C ASP A 72 -22.41 -36.39 -4.54
N LYS A 73 -21.93 -35.17 -4.88
CA LYS A 73 -22.77 -33.96 -4.90
C LYS A 73 -22.41 -33.05 -6.08
N PRO A 74 -23.40 -32.44 -6.75
CA PRO A 74 -23.13 -31.39 -7.73
C PRO A 74 -22.36 -30.27 -7.04
N SER A 75 -21.22 -29.91 -7.63
CA SER A 75 -20.26 -29.00 -7.03
C SER A 75 -19.90 -27.89 -8.01
N THR A 76 -20.03 -26.65 -7.57
CA THR A 76 -19.83 -25.48 -8.41
C THR A 76 -18.99 -24.43 -7.72
N VAL A 77 -18.38 -23.55 -8.51
CA VAL A 77 -17.62 -22.39 -8.04
C VAL A 77 -18.20 -21.12 -8.66
N ALA A 78 -18.67 -20.20 -7.83
CA ALA A 78 -18.98 -18.83 -8.25
C ALA A 78 -17.69 -18.00 -8.25
N ILE A 79 -17.51 -17.15 -9.26
CA ILE A 79 -16.34 -16.29 -9.43
C ILE A 79 -16.83 -14.85 -9.45
N HIS A 80 -16.30 -14.04 -8.54
CA HIS A 80 -16.50 -12.60 -8.49
C HIS A 80 -15.19 -11.91 -8.86
N LEU A 81 -15.21 -11.07 -9.88
CA LEU A 81 -14.11 -10.16 -10.19
C LEU A 81 -14.43 -8.78 -9.63
N ARG A 82 -13.49 -8.19 -8.91
CA ARG A 82 -13.62 -6.84 -8.36
C ARG A 82 -12.42 -5.98 -8.74
N PHE A 83 -12.67 -4.72 -9.07
CA PHE A 83 -11.65 -3.73 -9.43
C PHE A 83 -12.27 -2.31 -9.39
N LEU A 84 -11.42 -1.31 -9.44
CA LEU A 84 -11.76 0.09 -9.61
C LEU A 84 -11.64 0.50 -11.08
N GLN A 85 -12.67 1.16 -11.60
CA GLN A 85 -12.62 1.89 -12.87
C GLN A 85 -12.33 3.36 -12.58
N LEU A 86 -11.31 3.93 -13.21
CA LEU A 86 -10.96 5.33 -12.99
C LEU A 86 -12.04 6.28 -13.53
N GLN A 87 -12.35 7.30 -12.74
CA GLN A 87 -13.31 8.35 -13.06
C GLN A 87 -12.64 9.71 -12.94
N VAL A 88 -12.63 10.47 -14.02
CA VAL A 88 -11.97 11.77 -14.06
C VAL A 88 -12.99 12.82 -13.68
N ARG A 89 -12.81 13.44 -12.51
CA ARG A 89 -13.60 14.59 -12.07
C ARG A 89 -12.92 15.87 -12.56
N GLU A 90 -13.57 16.57 -13.48
CA GLU A 90 -13.12 17.86 -14.01
C GLU A 90 -14.02 18.98 -13.51
N ALA A 91 -13.48 19.89 -12.71
CA ALA A 91 -14.13 21.14 -12.35
C ALA A 91 -14.05 22.11 -13.53
N GLN A 92 -15.19 22.68 -13.93
CA GLN A 92 -15.27 23.64 -15.02
C GLN A 92 -15.91 24.94 -14.54
N ARG A 93 -15.26 26.07 -14.81
CA ARG A 93 -15.78 27.41 -14.52
C ARG A 93 -16.74 27.87 -15.60
N LEU A 94 -17.83 28.53 -15.21
CA LEU A 94 -18.72 29.24 -16.15
C LEU A 94 -18.10 30.58 -16.54
N GLU A 95 -17.91 30.79 -17.84
CA GLU A 95 -17.40 32.04 -18.40
C GLU A 95 -18.53 33.03 -18.71
N ALA A 96 -18.23 34.34 -18.77
CA ALA A 96 -19.22 35.39 -19.03
C ALA A 96 -20.01 35.21 -20.35
N GLY A 97 -19.43 34.48 -21.32
CA GLY A 97 -20.08 34.13 -22.58
C GLY A 97 -20.95 32.86 -22.53
N GLY A 98 -21.14 32.24 -21.37
CA GLY A 98 -21.89 30.99 -21.18
C GLY A 98 -21.11 29.71 -21.48
N GLY A 99 -19.83 29.84 -21.89
CA GLY A 99 -18.91 28.72 -22.08
C GLY A 99 -18.43 28.13 -20.76
N HIS A 100 -17.84 26.93 -20.80
CA HIS A 100 -17.24 26.28 -19.64
C HIS A 100 -15.77 25.99 -19.90
N THR A 101 -14.89 26.35 -18.96
CA THR A 101 -13.45 26.12 -19.07
C THR A 101 -12.96 25.23 -17.93
N PRO A 102 -12.25 24.13 -18.22
CA PRO A 102 -11.63 23.29 -17.20
C PRO A 102 -10.66 24.08 -16.32
N VAL A 103 -10.71 23.84 -15.02
CA VAL A 103 -9.84 24.47 -14.03
C VAL A 103 -9.33 23.43 -13.03
N ALA A 104 -8.11 23.61 -12.52
CA ALA A 104 -7.57 22.73 -11.48
C ALA A 104 -8.40 22.80 -10.18
N ALA A 105 -8.89 24.00 -9.86
CA ALA A 105 -9.73 24.26 -8.69
C ALA A 105 -10.74 25.38 -8.99
N LEU A 106 -11.94 25.23 -8.45
CA LEU A 106 -12.98 26.25 -8.42
C LEU A 106 -13.31 26.57 -6.97
N THR A 107 -13.18 27.85 -6.59
CA THR A 107 -13.54 28.31 -5.25
C THR A 107 -14.99 28.78 -5.23
N MET A 108 -15.77 28.25 -4.28
CA MET A 108 -17.18 28.56 -4.11
C MET A 108 -17.49 28.67 -2.63
N ASP A 109 -17.99 29.82 -2.19
CA ASP A 109 -18.36 30.09 -0.78
C ASP A 109 -17.27 29.72 0.25
N GLY A 110 -16.00 29.90 -0.13
CA GLY A 110 -14.85 29.56 0.71
C GLY A 110 -14.40 28.09 0.67
N ALA A 111 -15.15 27.21 0.00
CA ALA A 111 -14.77 25.82 -0.25
C ALA A 111 -14.12 25.66 -1.64
N GLN A 112 -13.21 24.68 -1.77
CA GLN A 112 -12.60 24.32 -3.05
C GLN A 112 -13.31 23.11 -3.66
N VAL A 113 -13.54 23.17 -4.97
CA VAL A 113 -13.91 22.03 -5.81
C VAL A 113 -12.72 21.72 -6.72
N LEU A 114 -12.04 20.60 -6.49
CA LEU A 114 -10.82 20.23 -7.20
C LEU A 114 -11.12 19.32 -8.39
N SER A 115 -10.41 19.55 -9.50
CA SER A 115 -10.26 18.51 -10.54
C SER A 115 -9.37 17.39 -9.98
N TRP A 116 -9.82 16.15 -10.12
CA TRP A 116 -9.21 14.99 -9.46
C TRP A 116 -9.60 13.68 -10.15
N ASP A 117 -8.75 12.66 -10.08
CA ASP A 117 -9.12 11.31 -10.49
C ASP A 117 -9.78 10.58 -9.31
N GLU A 118 -11.05 10.25 -9.45
CA GLU A 118 -11.85 9.40 -8.57
C GLU A 118 -11.81 7.95 -9.07
N ALA A 119 -12.45 7.04 -8.33
CA ALA A 119 -12.64 5.65 -8.75
C ALA A 119 -14.06 5.17 -8.49
N VAL A 120 -14.56 4.32 -9.38
CA VAL A 120 -15.84 3.63 -9.26
C VAL A 120 -15.59 2.14 -9.09
N GLU A 121 -16.14 1.56 -8.01
CA GLU A 121 -16.08 0.12 -7.77
C GLU A 121 -16.87 -0.64 -8.85
N ARG A 122 -16.26 -1.70 -9.38
CA ARG A 122 -16.87 -2.62 -10.32
C ARG A 122 -16.79 -4.03 -9.75
N GLU A 123 -17.91 -4.74 -9.86
CA GLU A 123 -18.00 -6.15 -9.52
C GLU A 123 -18.71 -6.88 -10.67
N LEU A 124 -18.08 -7.97 -11.15
CA LEU A 124 -18.67 -8.89 -12.11
C LEU A 124 -18.85 -10.25 -11.43
N GLU A 125 -20.08 -10.75 -11.41
CA GLU A 125 -20.39 -12.12 -10.98
C GLU A 125 -20.56 -13.00 -12.22
N LEU A 126 -19.75 -14.06 -12.32
CA LEU A 126 -19.87 -15.03 -13.39
C LEU A 126 -20.89 -16.11 -13.02
N PRO A 127 -21.56 -16.72 -14.01
CA PRO A 127 -22.33 -17.94 -13.80
C PRO A 127 -21.49 -19.00 -13.08
N ALA A 128 -22.10 -19.72 -12.13
CA ALA A 128 -21.42 -20.75 -11.36
C ALA A 128 -20.84 -21.83 -12.29
N LEU A 129 -19.55 -22.10 -12.13
CA LEU A 129 -18.79 -23.06 -12.93
C LEU A 129 -18.83 -24.44 -12.28
N GLU A 130 -19.21 -25.47 -13.02
CA GLU A 130 -19.03 -26.88 -12.59
C GLU A 130 -17.54 -27.19 -12.40
N LEU A 131 -17.18 -28.06 -11.46
CA LEU A 131 -15.76 -28.24 -11.07
C LEU A 131 -14.81 -28.55 -12.22
N THR A 132 -15.18 -29.39 -13.17
CA THR A 132 -14.34 -29.70 -14.36
C THR A 132 -14.77 -28.93 -15.60
N GLY A 133 -15.59 -27.90 -15.42
CA GLY A 133 -16.05 -27.01 -16.49
C GLY A 133 -14.98 -26.00 -16.90
N SER A 134 -15.31 -25.24 -17.95
CA SER A 134 -14.53 -24.07 -18.35
C SER A 134 -15.43 -22.94 -18.81
N CYS A 135 -14.97 -21.71 -18.63
CA CYS A 135 -15.57 -20.52 -19.23
C CYS A 135 -14.50 -19.64 -19.88
N ASP A 136 -14.92 -18.88 -20.89
CA ASP A 136 -14.16 -17.83 -21.54
C ASP A 136 -15.16 -16.73 -21.90
N GLN A 137 -15.17 -15.64 -21.14
CA GLN A 137 -16.15 -14.57 -21.27
C GLN A 137 -15.45 -13.24 -21.42
N LEU A 138 -15.82 -12.47 -22.45
CA LEU A 138 -15.45 -11.08 -22.62
C LEU A 138 -16.59 -10.21 -22.08
N HIS A 139 -16.26 -9.28 -21.18
CA HIS A 139 -17.18 -8.32 -20.59
C HIS A 139 -16.79 -6.90 -20.99
N THR A 140 -17.77 -6.12 -21.41
CA THR A 140 -17.62 -4.67 -21.61
C THR A 140 -18.14 -3.93 -20.38
N ILE A 141 -17.28 -3.11 -19.79
CA ILE A 141 -17.61 -2.23 -18.67
C ILE A 141 -17.95 -0.87 -19.25
N PRO A 142 -19.15 -0.34 -18.99
CA PRO A 142 -19.56 0.92 -19.58
C PRO A 142 -18.70 2.08 -19.07
N GLY A 143 -18.28 2.93 -20.00
CA GLY A 143 -17.85 4.29 -19.70
C GLY A 143 -19.05 5.19 -19.40
N GLY A 144 -18.84 6.51 -19.39
CA GLY A 144 -19.92 7.47 -19.28
C GLY A 144 -19.46 8.87 -18.93
N GLU A 145 -20.38 9.82 -19.02
CA GLU A 145 -20.20 11.20 -18.60
C GLU A 145 -21.38 11.62 -17.72
N ASP A 146 -21.10 12.15 -16.53
CA ASP A 146 -22.08 12.72 -15.62
C ASP A 146 -21.75 14.20 -15.39
N ILE A 147 -22.76 15.07 -15.43
CA ILE A 147 -22.59 16.52 -15.26
C ILE A 147 -23.39 16.99 -14.05
N GLU A 148 -22.71 17.66 -13.12
CA GLU A 148 -23.29 18.25 -11.91
C GLU A 148 -23.12 19.78 -11.97
N PRO A 149 -24.21 20.57 -12.11
CA PRO A 149 -24.13 22.02 -12.06
C PRO A 149 -23.68 22.53 -10.68
N LEU A 150 -22.85 23.57 -10.65
CA LEU A 150 -22.42 24.24 -9.43
C LEU A 150 -23.03 25.64 -9.33
N THR A 151 -23.64 25.93 -8.18
CA THR A 151 -24.23 27.24 -7.85
C THR A 151 -23.71 27.74 -6.52
N ASP A 152 -23.48 29.05 -6.41
CA ASP A 152 -23.10 29.69 -5.15
C ASP A 152 -24.25 29.70 -4.11
N ALA A 153 -23.96 30.19 -2.90
CA ALA A 153 -24.93 30.33 -1.81
C ALA A 153 -26.15 31.21 -2.14
N HIS A 154 -26.09 32.01 -3.21
CA HIS A 154 -27.19 32.83 -3.71
C HIS A 154 -27.94 32.19 -4.88
N GLY A 155 -27.57 30.97 -5.27
CA GLY A 155 -28.18 30.22 -6.37
C GLY A 155 -27.71 30.65 -7.76
N ALA A 156 -26.67 31.48 -7.86
CA ALA A 156 -26.11 31.87 -9.15
C ALA A 156 -25.17 30.77 -9.68
N PRO A 157 -25.23 30.42 -10.98
CA PRO A 157 -24.38 29.40 -11.56
C PRO A 157 -22.93 29.88 -11.64
N VAL A 158 -22.00 29.07 -11.12
CA VAL A 158 -20.55 29.37 -11.10
C VAL A 158 -19.76 28.43 -12.00
N GLY A 159 -20.31 27.28 -12.35
CA GLY A 159 -19.63 26.25 -13.11
C GLY A 159 -20.35 24.91 -13.07
N ARG A 160 -19.59 23.84 -13.30
CA ARG A 160 -20.06 22.46 -13.20
C ARG A 160 -18.92 21.50 -12.92
N ILE A 161 -19.24 20.33 -12.39
CA ILE A 161 -18.35 19.16 -12.34
C ILE A 161 -18.74 18.24 -13.48
N VAL A 162 -17.74 17.77 -14.24
CA VAL A 162 -17.92 16.74 -15.27
C VAL A 162 -17.13 15.51 -14.83
N ARG A 163 -17.80 14.37 -14.67
CA ARG A 163 -17.18 13.08 -14.34
C ARG A 163 -17.18 12.18 -15.56
N ARG A 164 -16.00 11.77 -16.03
CA ARG A 164 -15.84 10.92 -17.21
C ARG A 164 -15.20 9.59 -16.87
N ARG A 165 -15.69 8.52 -17.49
CA ARG A 165 -15.11 7.17 -17.41
C ARG A 165 -14.94 6.61 -18.82
N GLU A 166 -13.78 6.03 -19.09
CA GLU A 166 -13.54 5.29 -20.33
C GLU A 166 -14.14 3.87 -20.21
N PRO A 167 -14.71 3.30 -21.28
CA PRO A 167 -15.14 1.91 -21.28
C PRO A 167 -13.94 0.97 -21.17
N LEU A 168 -14.12 -0.18 -20.52
CA LEU A 168 -13.09 -1.21 -20.37
C LEU A 168 -13.55 -2.54 -20.99
N GLU A 169 -12.62 -3.32 -21.51
CA GLU A 169 -12.85 -4.69 -21.98
C GLU A 169 -12.05 -5.67 -21.12
N VAL A 170 -12.77 -6.62 -20.53
CA VAL A 170 -12.20 -7.57 -19.55
C VAL A 170 -12.53 -8.98 -19.98
N ARG A 171 -11.50 -9.81 -20.21
CA ARG A 171 -11.67 -11.23 -20.48
C ARG A 171 -11.38 -12.05 -19.23
N ILE A 172 -12.31 -12.95 -18.89
CA ILE A 172 -12.21 -13.84 -17.74
C ILE A 172 -12.27 -15.28 -18.24
N ARG A 173 -11.20 -16.03 -17.98
CA ARG A 173 -11.07 -17.43 -18.36
C ARG A 173 -10.92 -18.27 -17.10
N ALA A 174 -11.75 -19.29 -16.98
CA ALA A 174 -11.62 -20.26 -15.90
C ALA A 174 -11.70 -21.68 -16.43
N ARG A 175 -10.92 -22.60 -15.85
CA ARG A 175 -10.93 -24.01 -16.22
C ARG A 175 -10.56 -24.85 -15.01
N GLY A 176 -11.43 -25.81 -14.70
CA GLY A 176 -11.09 -26.87 -13.76
C GLY A 176 -10.50 -28.08 -14.46
N THR A 177 -9.41 -28.60 -13.91
CA THR A 177 -8.72 -29.79 -14.40
C THR A 177 -8.62 -30.80 -13.27
N ALA A 178 -9.05 -32.04 -13.53
CA ALA A 178 -8.90 -33.12 -12.56
C ALA A 178 -7.42 -33.38 -12.24
N ASP A 179 -7.12 -33.58 -10.97
CA ASP A 179 -5.78 -33.80 -10.45
C ASP A 179 -5.80 -34.79 -9.27
N GLY A 180 -6.04 -36.07 -9.60
CA GLY A 180 -6.24 -37.13 -8.61
C GLY A 180 -7.56 -36.93 -7.85
N ASP A 181 -7.49 -36.92 -6.52
CA ASP A 181 -8.62 -36.67 -5.62
C ASP A 181 -8.98 -35.18 -5.50
N PHE A 182 -8.37 -34.34 -6.35
CA PHE A 182 -8.55 -32.90 -6.36
C PHE A 182 -8.92 -32.39 -7.74
N VAL A 183 -9.38 -31.14 -7.77
CA VAL A 183 -9.57 -30.37 -8.99
C VAL A 183 -8.73 -29.11 -8.87
N ARG A 184 -7.84 -28.88 -9.83
CA ARG A 184 -7.11 -27.62 -9.96
C ARG A 184 -7.92 -26.66 -10.81
N LEU A 185 -8.40 -25.57 -10.21
CA LEU A 185 -9.14 -24.52 -10.88
C LEU A 185 -8.19 -23.38 -11.22
N SER A 186 -7.97 -23.16 -12.51
CA SER A 186 -7.27 -21.99 -13.04
C SER A 186 -8.28 -20.88 -13.32
N VAL A 187 -7.96 -19.65 -12.89
CA VAL A 187 -8.71 -18.43 -13.23
C VAL A 187 -7.73 -17.36 -13.71
N ALA A 188 -7.99 -16.79 -14.87
CA ALA A 188 -7.21 -15.72 -15.48
C ALA A 188 -8.11 -14.53 -15.83
N VAL A 189 -7.60 -13.33 -15.60
CA VAL A 189 -8.25 -12.06 -15.92
C VAL A 189 -7.29 -11.24 -16.78
N GLU A 190 -7.79 -10.74 -17.91
CA GLU A 190 -7.01 -9.94 -18.85
C GLU A 190 -7.78 -8.66 -19.21
N ASN A 191 -7.06 -7.54 -19.18
CA ASN A 191 -7.45 -6.30 -19.83
C ASN A 191 -7.22 -6.44 -21.33
N GLU A 192 -8.29 -6.28 -22.11
CA GLU A 192 -8.26 -6.41 -23.56
C GLU A 192 -8.54 -5.10 -24.27
N HIS A 193 -8.19 -3.97 -23.65
CA HIS A 193 -8.36 -2.66 -24.26
C HIS A 193 -7.90 -2.65 -25.75
N PRO A 194 -8.79 -2.31 -26.70
CA PRO A 194 -8.60 -2.63 -28.12
C PRO A 194 -7.64 -1.69 -28.87
N GLY A 195 -7.20 -0.60 -28.23
CA GLY A 195 -6.41 0.46 -28.85
C GLY A 195 -4.98 0.55 -28.33
N ARG A 196 -4.13 1.24 -29.10
CA ARG A 196 -2.84 1.71 -28.60
C ARG A 196 -3.09 2.84 -27.61
N VAL A 197 -2.44 2.78 -26.46
CA VAL A 197 -2.51 3.81 -25.43
C VAL A 197 -1.16 4.50 -25.30
N THR A 198 -1.18 5.83 -25.23
CA THR A 198 0.04 6.65 -25.13
C THR A 198 -0.10 7.65 -23.99
N GLY A 199 0.88 7.67 -23.11
CA GLY A 199 0.91 8.54 -21.94
C GLY A 199 0.31 7.87 -20.71
N LYS A 200 0.88 8.20 -19.56
CA LYS A 200 0.54 7.64 -18.25
C LYS A 200 -0.94 7.79 -17.91
N ASP A 201 -1.51 8.97 -18.11
CA ASP A 201 -2.91 9.26 -17.76
C ASP A 201 -3.89 8.45 -18.61
N ALA A 202 -3.58 8.25 -19.89
CA ALA A 202 -4.40 7.42 -20.77
C ALA A 202 -4.28 5.94 -20.40
N ALA A 203 -3.08 5.48 -20.02
CA ALA A 203 -2.86 4.09 -19.61
C ALA A 203 -3.69 3.73 -18.38
N ILE A 204 -3.65 4.56 -17.33
CA ILE A 204 -4.41 4.29 -16.11
C ILE A 204 -5.93 4.41 -16.32
N ARG A 205 -6.40 5.32 -17.19
CA ARG A 205 -7.83 5.43 -17.59
C ARG A 205 -8.36 4.17 -18.28
N ALA A 206 -7.48 3.47 -19.00
CA ALA A 206 -7.78 2.23 -19.69
C ALA A 206 -7.44 0.97 -18.88
N SER A 207 -7.09 1.10 -17.60
CA SER A 207 -6.67 -0.01 -16.73
C SER A 207 -7.80 -0.49 -15.80
N LEU A 208 -7.73 -1.75 -15.37
CA LEU A 208 -8.43 -2.20 -14.17
C LEU A 208 -7.51 -1.98 -12.97
N ILE A 209 -8.00 -1.40 -11.88
CA ILE A 209 -7.18 -0.95 -10.76
C ILE A 209 -7.56 -1.73 -9.49
N GLY A 210 -6.61 -2.19 -8.67
CA GLY A 210 -6.94 -2.94 -7.46
C GLY A 210 -7.59 -4.31 -7.74
N THR A 211 -7.25 -4.93 -8.87
CA THR A 211 -7.96 -6.11 -9.38
C THR A 211 -7.73 -7.34 -8.50
N HIS A 212 -8.82 -7.96 -8.06
CA HIS A 212 -8.79 -9.17 -7.22
C HIS A 212 -10.02 -10.07 -7.47
N LEU A 213 -9.95 -11.30 -6.98
CA LEU A 213 -10.97 -12.33 -7.21
C LEU A 213 -11.54 -12.86 -5.89
N ILE A 214 -12.85 -13.07 -5.80
CA ILE A 214 -13.48 -13.83 -4.72
C ILE A 214 -14.12 -15.07 -5.34
N LEU A 215 -13.70 -16.25 -4.91
CA LEU A 215 -14.21 -17.53 -5.39
C LEU A 215 -14.99 -18.21 -4.27
N ARG A 216 -16.18 -18.72 -4.59
CA ARG A 216 -17.02 -19.42 -3.63
C ARG A 216 -17.42 -20.80 -4.12
N ALA A 217 -17.03 -21.82 -3.38
CA ALA A 217 -17.38 -23.20 -3.64
C ALA A 217 -18.74 -23.57 -3.02
N ARG A 218 -19.53 -24.35 -3.76
CA ARG A 218 -20.72 -25.05 -3.28
C ARG A 218 -20.55 -26.54 -3.57
N GLY A 219 -20.98 -27.39 -2.64
CA GLY A 219 -20.85 -28.85 -2.79
C GLY A 219 -19.43 -29.39 -2.54
N THR A 220 -18.41 -28.53 -2.54
CA THR A 220 -17.02 -28.89 -2.23
C THR A 220 -16.34 -27.86 -1.31
N ARG A 221 -15.03 -28.00 -1.08
CA ARG A 221 -14.14 -27.13 -0.31
C ARG A 221 -12.84 -26.88 -1.07
N PHE A 222 -12.31 -25.69 -0.91
CA PHE A 222 -10.95 -25.34 -1.27
C PHE A 222 -9.97 -25.97 -0.29
N VAL A 223 -8.74 -26.17 -0.77
CA VAL A 223 -7.61 -26.63 0.01
C VAL A 223 -6.64 -25.45 0.15
N SER A 224 -6.10 -25.25 1.36
CA SER A 224 -5.04 -24.28 1.59
C SER A 224 -3.83 -24.58 0.70
N LEU A 225 -3.27 -23.56 0.06
CA LEU A 225 -2.00 -23.67 -0.64
C LEU A 225 -0.81 -23.26 0.24
N LEU A 226 -1.07 -22.57 1.36
CA LEU A 226 -0.06 -22.14 2.33
C LEU A 226 0.29 -23.27 3.29
N ASP A 227 -0.72 -23.98 3.78
CA ASP A 227 -0.61 -25.14 4.66
C ASP A 227 -1.45 -26.31 4.13
N PRO A 228 -1.04 -26.92 3.00
CA PRO A 228 -1.79 -28.01 2.40
C PRO A 228 -1.71 -29.27 3.27
N PRO A 229 -2.82 -30.01 3.46
CA PRO A 229 -2.76 -31.31 4.09
C PRO A 229 -1.89 -32.28 3.27
N SER A 230 -1.33 -33.29 3.94
CA SER A 230 -0.29 -34.16 3.38
C SER A 230 -0.65 -34.81 2.04
N GLU A 231 -1.92 -35.21 1.90
CA GLU A 231 -2.51 -35.81 0.71
C GLU A 231 -2.63 -34.82 -0.46
N ALA A 232 -2.74 -33.52 -0.18
CA ALA A 232 -2.87 -32.46 -1.17
C ALA A 232 -1.52 -31.80 -1.51
N ALA A 233 -0.48 -31.97 -0.70
CA ALA A 233 0.80 -31.27 -0.84
C ALA A 233 1.39 -31.35 -2.26
N THR A 234 1.33 -32.51 -2.89
CA THR A 234 1.83 -32.73 -4.26
C THR A 234 0.99 -31.99 -5.32
N ALA A 235 -0.33 -31.91 -5.13
CA ALA A 235 -1.23 -31.17 -6.02
C ALA A 235 -1.12 -29.66 -5.82
N ALA A 236 -1.03 -29.20 -4.56
CA ALA A 236 -0.81 -27.81 -4.20
C ALA A 236 0.51 -27.27 -4.79
N ALA A 237 1.60 -28.05 -4.74
CA ALA A 237 2.89 -27.68 -5.32
C ALA A 237 2.88 -27.52 -6.86
N ARG A 238 1.86 -28.06 -7.55
CA ARG A 238 1.66 -27.85 -9.00
C ARG A 238 0.95 -26.55 -9.33
N CYS A 239 0.23 -25.94 -8.39
CA CYS A 239 -0.45 -24.67 -8.61
C CYS A 239 0.57 -23.57 -8.95
N ARG A 240 0.19 -22.68 -9.86
CA ARG A 240 0.98 -21.54 -10.31
C ARG A 240 0.19 -20.26 -10.14
N GLN A 241 0.88 -19.25 -9.63
CA GLN A 241 0.32 -17.92 -9.36
C GLN A 241 1.05 -16.88 -10.22
N ARG A 242 0.32 -15.91 -10.75
CA ARG A 242 0.87 -14.79 -11.53
C ARG A 242 0.12 -13.52 -11.19
N ARG A 243 0.75 -12.67 -10.36
CA ARG A 243 0.17 -11.38 -9.90
C ARG A 243 -1.16 -11.54 -9.15
N CYS A 244 -1.46 -12.75 -8.66
CA CYS A 244 -2.67 -13.08 -7.92
C CYS A 244 -2.40 -14.31 -7.05
N TRP A 245 -2.51 -14.18 -5.73
CA TRP A 245 -2.23 -15.23 -4.77
C TRP A 245 -3.52 -15.63 -4.04
N PRO A 246 -3.98 -16.88 -4.18
CA PRO A 246 -5.20 -17.35 -3.54
C PRO A 246 -4.92 -17.76 -2.08
N VAL A 247 -5.75 -17.25 -1.17
CA VAL A 247 -5.79 -17.65 0.24
C VAL A 247 -7.21 -18.05 0.63
N LEU A 248 -7.36 -18.98 1.57
CA LEU A 248 -8.66 -19.26 2.18
C LEU A 248 -9.17 -17.99 2.88
N ALA A 249 -10.46 -17.72 2.76
CA ALA A 249 -11.06 -16.52 3.33
C ALA A 249 -12.39 -16.82 4.04
N GLY A 250 -12.79 -15.89 4.91
CA GLY A 250 -13.96 -16.01 5.79
C GLY A 250 -13.56 -16.47 7.19
N ALA A 251 -14.56 -16.86 7.99
CA ALA A 251 -14.36 -17.26 9.37
C ALA A 251 -13.28 -18.34 9.52
N LYS A 252 -12.41 -18.22 10.52
CA LYS A 252 -11.30 -19.16 10.74
C LYS A 252 -11.76 -20.62 10.70
N GLY A 253 -11.12 -21.42 9.83
CA GLY A 253 -11.47 -22.82 9.61
C GLY A 253 -12.53 -23.07 8.52
N SER A 254 -13.10 -22.01 7.92
CA SER A 254 -13.89 -22.14 6.68
C SER A 254 -12.98 -22.50 5.50
N SER A 255 -13.57 -23.15 4.49
CA SER A 255 -12.85 -23.55 3.28
C SER A 255 -13.77 -23.52 2.06
N ASP A 256 -14.85 -22.77 2.13
CA ASP A 256 -15.79 -22.58 1.02
C ASP A 256 -15.50 -21.31 0.20
N THR A 257 -14.56 -20.46 0.65
CA THR A 257 -14.23 -19.20 -0.03
C THR A 257 -12.72 -19.00 -0.15
N VAL A 258 -12.29 -18.48 -1.30
CA VAL A 258 -10.91 -18.05 -1.58
C VAL A 258 -10.91 -16.58 -1.99
N LEU A 259 -9.97 -15.82 -1.46
CA LEU A 259 -9.62 -14.48 -1.93
C LEU A 259 -8.32 -14.58 -2.74
N GLY A 260 -8.37 -14.23 -4.01
CA GLY A 260 -7.21 -14.06 -4.87
C GLY A 260 -6.78 -12.61 -4.87
N ALA A 261 -5.72 -12.27 -4.14
CA ALA A 261 -5.24 -10.89 -3.97
C ALA A 261 -3.97 -10.63 -4.80
N PRO A 262 -3.73 -9.38 -5.25
CA PRO A 262 -2.49 -8.98 -5.91
C PRO A 262 -1.31 -8.79 -4.94
N ILE A 263 -1.51 -9.10 -3.66
CA ILE A 263 -0.52 -9.11 -2.59
C ILE A 263 -0.55 -10.48 -1.89
N ILE A 264 0.52 -10.83 -1.20
CA ILE A 264 0.60 -12.09 -0.46
C ILE A 264 -0.07 -11.90 0.90
N LEU A 265 -1.05 -12.73 1.19
CA LEU A 265 -1.77 -12.79 2.47
C LEU A 265 -1.59 -14.17 3.10
N TYR A 266 -1.95 -14.30 4.37
CA TYR A 266 -2.16 -15.60 5.00
C TYR A 266 -3.61 -16.08 4.84
N ASP A 267 -3.85 -17.36 5.06
CA ASP A 267 -5.21 -17.89 5.15
C ASP A 267 -5.98 -17.25 6.30
N HIS A 268 -7.26 -16.99 6.04
CA HIS A 268 -8.16 -16.24 6.91
C HIS A 268 -7.60 -14.86 7.26
N PRO A 269 -7.33 -14.01 6.25
CA PRO A 269 -6.91 -12.65 6.52
C PRO A 269 -8.02 -11.90 7.26
N GLU A 270 -7.64 -11.06 8.20
CA GLU A 270 -8.54 -10.25 9.02
C GLU A 270 -8.07 -8.79 8.99
N VAL A 271 -9.02 -7.86 8.88
CA VAL A 271 -8.76 -6.45 9.15
C VAL A 271 -8.77 -6.26 10.66
N ALA A 272 -7.78 -5.59 11.22
CA ALA A 272 -7.67 -5.39 12.66
C ALA A 272 -8.93 -4.70 13.23
N GLU A 273 -9.51 -5.26 14.30
CA GLU A 273 -10.71 -4.71 14.94
C GLU A 273 -10.48 -3.30 15.51
N GLN A 274 -9.22 -2.97 15.81
CA GLN A 274 -8.79 -1.68 16.35
C GLN A 274 -8.71 -0.59 15.28
N SER A 275 -8.85 -0.94 14.00
CA SER A 275 -8.84 0.00 12.86
C SER A 275 -10.27 0.42 12.54
N PRO A 276 -10.81 1.52 13.11
CA PRO A 276 -12.21 1.91 12.95
C PRO A 276 -12.58 2.31 11.51
N GLY A 277 -11.61 2.40 10.60
CA GLY A 277 -11.85 2.31 9.16
C GLY A 277 -10.59 2.52 8.34
N ALA A 278 -10.70 2.28 7.03
CA ALA A 278 -9.57 2.26 6.11
C ALA A 278 -8.82 3.60 6.04
N LEU A 279 -7.49 3.51 5.99
CA LEU A 279 -6.57 4.62 5.71
C LEU A 279 -5.86 4.48 4.35
N PHE A 280 -6.17 3.40 3.61
CA PHE A 280 -5.64 3.04 2.28
C PHE A 280 -4.13 2.73 2.24
N ASP A 281 -3.55 2.54 3.42
CA ASP A 281 -2.17 2.12 3.62
C ASP A 281 -2.17 1.02 4.69
N SER A 282 -2.42 -0.22 4.26
CA SER A 282 -2.55 -1.38 5.17
C SER A 282 -1.20 -1.82 5.73
N THR A 283 -0.10 -1.17 5.35
CA THR A 283 1.25 -1.44 5.82
C THR A 283 1.75 -0.43 6.86
N GLU A 284 1.06 0.70 7.02
CA GLU A 284 1.37 1.70 8.04
C GLU A 284 0.58 1.46 9.35
N ILE A 285 1.10 2.01 10.45
CA ILE A 285 0.47 1.90 11.78
C ILE A 285 -0.67 2.93 11.85
N ASP A 286 -1.92 2.51 11.97
CA ASP A 286 -3.08 3.41 12.00
C ASP A 286 -2.95 4.58 12.98
N GLU A 287 -2.35 4.34 14.16
CA GLU A 287 -2.08 5.37 15.14
C GLU A 287 -1.14 6.45 14.60
N ILE A 288 -0.03 6.07 13.95
CA ILE A 288 0.94 7.05 13.43
C ILE A 288 0.33 7.91 12.34
N LEU A 289 -0.47 7.31 11.47
CA LEU A 289 -1.20 8.02 10.42
C LEU A 289 -2.25 8.96 11.00
N THR A 290 -3.00 8.50 12.00
CA THR A 290 -4.00 9.32 12.69
C THR A 290 -3.35 10.54 13.34
N LEU A 291 -2.26 10.34 14.09
CA LEU A 291 -1.52 11.44 14.72
C LEU A 291 -0.97 12.43 13.69
N ARG A 292 -0.42 11.93 12.58
CA ARG A 292 0.07 12.76 11.47
C ARG A 292 -1.05 13.59 10.83
N VAL A 293 -2.24 13.02 10.65
CA VAL A 293 -3.42 13.75 10.17
C VAL A 293 -3.80 14.87 11.14
N MET A 294 -3.80 14.60 12.45
CA MET A 294 -4.13 15.60 13.46
C MET A 294 -3.16 16.79 13.45
N THR A 295 -1.89 16.57 13.06
CA THR A 295 -0.86 17.63 12.95
C THR A 295 -0.91 18.44 11.64
N MET A 296 -1.72 18.05 10.66
CA MET A 296 -1.89 18.82 9.42
C MET A 296 -2.49 20.21 9.71
N THR A 297 -2.13 21.22 8.90
CA THR A 297 -2.77 22.55 9.03
C THR A 297 -4.22 22.52 8.54
N GLU A 298 -5.00 23.54 8.91
CA GLU A 298 -6.40 23.67 8.48
C GLU A 298 -6.50 23.78 6.94
N GLU A 299 -5.55 24.45 6.29
CA GLU A 299 -5.49 24.54 4.84
C GLU A 299 -5.22 23.16 4.21
N GLU A 300 -4.32 22.36 4.78
CA GLU A 300 -4.00 21.02 4.30
C GLU A 300 -5.18 20.07 4.46
N LYS A 301 -5.87 20.13 5.62
CA LYS A 301 -7.09 19.37 5.87
C LYS A 301 -8.22 19.79 4.95
N ALA A 302 -8.37 21.08 4.68
CA ALA A 302 -9.36 21.59 3.73
C ALA A 302 -9.12 21.08 2.30
N GLU A 303 -7.86 21.04 1.85
CA GLU A 303 -7.51 20.46 0.56
C GLU A 303 -7.79 18.95 0.51
N ALA A 304 -7.41 18.20 1.55
CA ALA A 304 -7.69 16.76 1.63
C ALA A 304 -9.20 16.49 1.56
N ARG A 305 -10.02 17.23 2.32
CA ARG A 305 -11.49 17.16 2.26
C ARG A 305 -12.08 17.51 0.88
N ALA A 306 -11.40 18.36 0.12
CA ALA A 306 -11.82 18.74 -1.24
C ALA A 306 -11.33 17.75 -2.32
N THR A 307 -10.34 16.91 -2.00
CA THR A 307 -9.72 15.96 -2.94
C THR A 307 -10.68 14.81 -3.25
N ASP A 308 -11.13 14.06 -2.25
CA ASP A 308 -11.98 12.88 -2.44
C ASP A 308 -12.97 12.74 -1.27
N PRO A 309 -14.22 12.28 -1.49
CA PRO A 309 -15.14 11.98 -0.40
C PRO A 309 -14.55 11.04 0.67
N ARG A 310 -13.75 10.05 0.25
CA ARG A 310 -13.07 9.11 1.16
C ARG A 310 -11.98 9.81 1.98
N ALA A 311 -11.26 10.75 1.38
CA ALA A 311 -10.30 11.59 2.09
C ALA A 311 -10.99 12.42 3.17
N ARG A 312 -12.13 13.03 2.83
CA ARG A 312 -12.95 13.79 3.78
C ARG A 312 -13.37 12.94 4.97
N GLU A 313 -13.86 11.73 4.72
CA GLU A 313 -14.22 10.77 5.78
C GLU A 313 -13.03 10.45 6.70
N ILE A 314 -11.83 10.27 6.14
CA ILE A 314 -10.61 10.03 6.93
C ILE A 314 -10.29 11.24 7.82
N ILE A 315 -10.24 12.45 7.25
CA ILE A 315 -9.91 13.67 8.00
C ILE A 315 -10.96 13.94 9.09
N ASP A 316 -12.25 13.86 8.74
CA ASP A 316 -13.35 14.11 9.68
C ASP A 316 -13.37 13.08 10.82
N ARG A 317 -13.05 11.82 10.52
CA ARG A 317 -12.89 10.78 11.54
C ARG A 317 -11.73 11.11 12.49
N CYS A 318 -10.55 11.46 11.95
CA CYS A 318 -9.37 11.77 12.77
C CYS A 318 -9.59 13.02 13.65
N ASP A 319 -10.19 14.09 13.10
CA ASP A 319 -10.51 15.31 13.86
C ASP A 319 -11.59 15.07 14.93
N GLY A 320 -12.48 14.10 14.70
CA GLY A 320 -13.55 13.71 15.62
C GLY A 320 -13.14 12.71 16.70
N MET A 321 -11.92 12.15 16.67
CA MET A 321 -11.49 11.13 17.63
C MET A 321 -11.36 11.69 19.04
N SER A 322 -11.94 10.98 20.01
CA SER A 322 -11.71 11.26 21.42
C SER A 322 -10.37 10.68 21.89
N PRO A 323 -9.80 11.18 23.02
CA PRO A 323 -8.62 10.55 23.62
C PRO A 323 -8.80 9.06 23.96
N ALA A 324 -10.04 8.63 24.24
CA ALA A 324 -10.34 7.22 24.49
C ALA A 324 -10.29 6.38 23.21
N ASP A 325 -10.67 6.95 22.07
CA ASP A 325 -10.57 6.29 20.76
C ASP A 325 -9.11 6.15 20.35
N LEU A 326 -8.29 7.19 20.56
CA LEU A 326 -6.84 7.14 20.34
C LEU A 326 -6.17 6.08 21.24
N GLN A 327 -6.61 5.94 22.49
CA GLN A 327 -6.09 4.90 23.39
C GLN A 327 -6.38 3.48 22.92
N GLN A 328 -7.46 3.26 22.16
CA GLN A 328 -7.77 1.94 21.59
C GLN A 328 -6.87 1.60 20.39
N LEU A 329 -6.33 2.60 19.69
CA LEU A 329 -5.39 2.42 18.58
C LEU A 329 -4.00 1.94 19.03
N HIS A 330 -3.60 2.19 20.28
CA HIS A 330 -2.29 1.80 20.84
C HIS A 330 -2.01 0.29 20.84
N GLY A 331 -2.99 -0.53 20.47
CA GLY A 331 -2.95 -1.96 20.67
C GLY A 331 -3.02 -2.29 22.16
N LEU A 332 -3.93 -3.20 22.54
CA LEU A 332 -3.78 -3.85 23.83
C LEU A 332 -2.45 -4.61 23.79
N LEU A 333 -1.42 -4.07 24.43
CA LEU A 333 -0.27 -4.86 24.89
C LEU A 333 -0.87 -6.05 25.65
N ARG A 334 -0.97 -7.20 24.98
CA ARG A 334 -1.27 -8.46 25.66
C ARG A 334 -0.16 -8.60 26.69
N ASP A 335 -0.54 -8.60 27.96
CA ASP A 335 0.38 -8.78 29.08
C ASP A 335 1.31 -9.98 28.77
N PRO A 336 2.62 -9.74 28.55
CA PRO A 336 3.58 -10.81 28.26
C PRO A 336 3.68 -11.85 29.39
N HIS A 337 3.12 -11.52 30.57
CA HIS A 337 3.06 -12.36 31.76
C HIS A 337 1.68 -12.93 32.04
N ALA A 338 0.68 -12.70 31.18
CA ALA A 338 -0.61 -13.35 31.31
C ALA A 338 -0.43 -14.88 31.13
N PRO A 339 -0.79 -15.70 32.13
CA PRO A 339 -0.67 -17.15 32.01
C PRO A 339 -1.60 -17.64 30.89
N ALA A 340 -1.02 -18.33 29.90
CA ALA A 340 -1.77 -18.97 28.83
C ALA A 340 -2.84 -19.92 29.41
N PRO A 341 -4.06 -19.99 28.84
CA PRO A 341 -5.03 -21.00 29.21
C PRO A 341 -4.43 -22.39 28.94
N LEU A 342 -4.31 -23.20 29.99
CA LEU A 342 -3.78 -24.55 29.90
C LEU A 342 -4.70 -25.42 29.03
N SER A 343 -4.26 -25.74 27.82
CA SER A 343 -4.82 -26.81 26.99
C SER A 343 -3.74 -27.45 26.13
N GLY A 344 -3.37 -28.69 26.49
CA GLY A 344 -2.83 -29.68 25.57
C GLY A 344 -1.34 -29.56 25.22
N ALA A 345 -0.52 -30.35 25.90
CA ALA A 345 0.89 -30.55 25.57
C ALA A 345 1.08 -31.17 24.17
N VAL A 346 1.95 -30.57 23.36
CA VAL A 346 2.67 -31.22 22.25
C VAL A 346 4.17 -31.11 22.57
N PRO A 347 4.96 -32.19 22.50
CA PRO A 347 6.38 -32.13 22.80
C PRO A 347 7.19 -31.73 21.56
N GLY A 348 7.91 -30.60 21.64
CA GLY A 348 9.00 -30.27 20.72
C GLY A 348 9.11 -28.80 20.35
N GLY A 349 10.03 -28.08 21.01
CA GLY A 349 10.63 -26.82 20.55
C GLY A 349 9.75 -25.57 20.62
N ASP A 350 10.18 -24.57 21.40
CA ASP A 350 9.57 -23.25 21.42
C ASP A 350 9.84 -22.54 20.08
N LEU A 351 8.80 -22.40 19.25
CA LEU A 351 8.87 -21.69 17.96
C LEU A 351 9.18 -20.19 18.10
N ARG A 352 9.16 -19.65 19.33
CA ARG A 352 9.52 -18.24 19.59
C ARG A 352 11.01 -17.94 19.44
N ASP A 353 11.86 -18.97 19.47
CA ASP A 353 13.32 -18.84 19.34
C ASP A 353 13.86 -19.33 17.98
N ALA A 354 12.98 -19.66 17.04
CA ALA A 354 13.39 -20.08 15.71
C ALA A 354 13.64 -18.85 14.81
N GLU A 355 14.90 -18.54 14.54
CA GLU A 355 15.23 -17.58 13.48
C GLU A 355 14.68 -18.09 12.13
N PRO A 356 13.95 -17.26 11.36
CA PRO A 356 13.53 -17.64 10.03
C PRO A 356 14.77 -17.92 9.17
N ALA A 357 14.69 -18.92 8.29
CA ALA A 357 15.73 -19.16 7.30
C ALA A 357 15.91 -17.88 6.47
N GLY A 358 17.00 -17.17 6.70
CA GLY A 358 17.31 -15.92 6.02
C GLY A 358 17.33 -16.12 4.51
N PHE A 359 16.77 -15.16 3.78
CA PHE A 359 17.05 -15.02 2.36
C PHE A 359 18.57 -14.95 2.17
N ASP A 360 19.14 -15.80 1.32
CA ASP A 360 20.56 -15.75 0.98
C ASP A 360 20.82 -14.49 0.15
N THR A 361 21.12 -13.39 0.85
CA THR A 361 21.52 -12.11 0.29
C THR A 361 23.03 -12.02 0.10
N GLY A 362 23.76 -13.15 0.11
CA GLY A 362 25.21 -13.17 -0.03
C GLY A 362 25.94 -12.43 1.11
N GLY A 363 25.29 -12.29 2.27
CA GLY A 363 25.84 -11.62 3.44
C GLY A 363 25.61 -10.10 3.50
N ALA A 364 24.89 -9.50 2.55
CA ALA A 364 24.49 -8.09 2.60
C ALA A 364 23.05 -7.94 3.14
N PRO A 365 22.72 -6.91 3.94
CA PRO A 365 21.33 -6.64 4.30
C PRO A 365 20.49 -6.39 3.04
N TRP A 366 19.27 -6.95 2.98
CA TRP A 366 18.36 -6.78 1.83
C TRP A 366 18.02 -5.31 1.52
N TRP A 367 18.29 -4.39 2.44
CA TRP A 367 18.02 -2.96 2.35
C TRP A 367 19.27 -2.12 2.02
N ASP A 368 20.45 -2.72 1.79
CA ASP A 368 21.71 -1.98 1.58
C ASP A 368 21.64 -1.03 0.38
N PRO A 369 21.64 0.31 0.60
CA PRO A 369 21.59 1.30 -0.47
C PRO A 369 22.83 1.28 -1.37
N ALA A 370 23.94 0.69 -0.93
CA ALA A 370 25.15 0.53 -1.73
C ALA A 370 25.03 -0.58 -2.80
N ALA A 371 23.94 -1.34 -2.83
CA ALA A 371 23.65 -2.32 -3.87
C ALA A 371 23.25 -1.67 -5.22
N ASP A 372 22.92 -0.38 -5.22
CA ASP A 372 22.67 0.41 -6.45
C ASP A 372 23.91 1.24 -6.82
N ALA A 373 24.54 0.92 -7.95
CA ALA A 373 25.76 1.58 -8.42
C ALA A 373 25.52 2.99 -9.01
N GLY A 374 24.27 3.49 -9.02
CA GLY A 374 23.90 4.82 -9.51
C GLY A 374 24.04 5.96 -8.51
N VAL A 375 24.25 5.67 -7.22
CA VAL A 375 24.33 6.65 -6.13
C VAL A 375 25.62 6.39 -5.35
N SER A 376 26.37 7.44 -4.98
CA SER A 376 27.59 7.30 -4.18
C SER A 376 27.45 8.02 -2.84
N PRO A 377 26.76 7.42 -1.85
CA PRO A 377 26.53 8.01 -0.52
C PRO A 377 27.80 8.40 0.22
N GLY A 378 28.96 7.84 -0.16
CA GLY A 378 30.27 8.15 0.41
C GLY A 378 30.94 9.42 -0.15
N SER A 379 30.49 9.96 -1.29
CA SER A 379 31.07 11.16 -1.92
C SER A 379 30.11 12.35 -1.99
N ASP A 380 28.83 12.13 -1.67
CA ASP A 380 27.83 13.18 -1.72
C ASP A 380 28.02 14.15 -0.54
N ALA A 381 28.02 15.44 -0.87
CA ALA A 381 28.20 16.53 0.08
C ALA A 381 27.09 17.57 -0.12
N VAL A 382 26.60 18.13 0.97
CA VAL A 382 25.62 19.22 0.97
C VAL A 382 26.24 20.48 1.54
N VAL A 383 25.88 21.65 1.00
CA VAL A 383 26.36 22.93 1.53
C VAL A 383 25.38 23.42 2.59
N ILE A 384 25.84 23.50 3.85
CA ILE A 384 25.07 24.00 4.98
C ILE A 384 25.73 25.28 5.49
N GLY A 385 25.01 26.41 5.49
CA GLY A 385 25.58 27.69 5.94
C GLY A 385 26.85 28.12 5.21
N GLY A 386 27.06 27.68 3.96
CA GLY A 386 28.26 27.94 3.17
C GLY A 386 29.43 26.96 3.39
N VAL A 387 29.26 25.95 4.25
CA VAL A 387 30.26 24.91 4.53
C VAL A 387 29.84 23.61 3.86
N SER A 388 30.76 22.96 3.14
CA SER A 388 30.52 21.63 2.57
C SER A 388 30.55 20.57 3.67
N VAL A 389 29.43 19.88 3.84
CA VAL A 389 29.20 18.83 4.84
C VAL A 389 29.09 17.50 4.11
N ALA A 390 29.93 16.53 4.49
CA ALA A 390 30.00 15.20 3.90
C ALA A 390 30.16 14.15 5.01
N LYS A 391 30.23 12.88 4.63
CA LYS A 391 30.52 11.79 5.57
C LYS A 391 31.75 12.10 6.42
N GLY A 392 31.61 12.02 7.74
CA GLY A 392 32.64 12.32 8.75
C GLY A 392 32.60 13.76 9.30
N SER A 393 31.87 14.69 8.67
CA SER A 393 31.71 16.05 9.21
C SER A 393 30.96 16.04 10.55
N LEU A 394 31.29 16.98 11.44
CA LEU A 394 30.56 17.24 12.67
C LEU A 394 29.55 18.36 12.47
N VAL A 395 28.34 18.14 12.95
CA VAL A 395 27.23 19.09 12.89
C VAL A 395 26.57 19.21 14.26
N ARG A 396 25.98 20.36 14.55
CA ARG A 396 25.11 20.58 15.70
C ARG A 396 23.66 20.55 15.24
N VAL A 397 22.84 19.78 15.95
CA VAL A 397 21.43 19.57 15.61
C VAL A 397 20.57 20.70 16.17
N HIS A 398 19.72 21.28 15.32
CA HIS A 398 18.75 22.33 15.62
C HIS A 398 17.38 21.95 15.02
N PRO A 399 16.65 21.02 15.67
CA PRO A 399 15.40 20.49 15.14
C PRO A 399 14.37 21.62 14.93
N SER A 400 13.67 21.58 13.80
CA SER A 400 12.58 22.50 13.49
C SER A 400 11.22 21.88 13.88
N ARG A 401 10.12 22.66 13.83
CA ARG A 401 8.75 22.17 14.13
C ARG A 401 8.21 21.12 13.15
N ARG A 402 9.01 20.65 12.19
CA ARG A 402 8.69 19.58 11.23
C ARG A 402 9.21 18.21 11.65
N ALA A 403 10.00 18.15 12.73
CA ALA A 403 10.69 16.96 13.20
C ALA A 403 9.79 16.05 14.07
N ASP A 404 10.19 14.78 14.25
CA ASP A 404 9.51 13.85 15.15
C ASP A 404 9.56 14.39 16.59
N ALA A 405 8.57 14.05 17.43
CA ALA A 405 8.51 14.55 18.81
C ALA A 405 9.76 14.18 19.63
N GLN A 406 10.46 13.14 19.21
CA GLN A 406 11.71 12.68 19.79
C GLN A 406 12.93 13.56 19.41
N ASP A 407 12.89 14.25 18.27
CA ASP A 407 14.03 15.02 17.76
C ASP A 407 14.34 16.25 18.62
N ILE A 408 13.31 16.80 19.28
CA ILE A 408 13.46 17.93 20.22
C ILE A 408 14.47 17.60 21.33
N PHE A 409 14.59 16.33 21.74
CA PHE A 409 15.54 15.91 22.78
C PHE A 409 17.00 15.99 22.34
N PHE A 410 17.26 16.03 21.03
CA PHE A 410 18.61 16.15 20.46
C PHE A 410 19.02 17.59 20.18
N ALA A 411 18.17 18.57 20.50
CA ALA A 411 18.45 19.97 20.28
C ALA A 411 19.76 20.41 20.95
N GLY A 412 20.67 20.94 20.14
CA GLY A 412 21.98 21.41 20.57
C GLY A 412 23.05 20.32 20.71
N GLN A 413 22.74 19.04 20.48
CA GLN A 413 23.73 17.97 20.51
C GLN A 413 24.61 17.96 19.26
N VAL A 414 25.81 17.37 19.40
CA VAL A 414 26.76 17.20 18.31
C VAL A 414 26.59 15.82 17.69
N ALA A 415 26.52 15.78 16.37
CA ALA A 415 26.37 14.56 15.60
C ALA A 415 27.43 14.47 14.49
N ARG A 416 27.85 13.24 14.17
CA ARG A 416 28.73 12.91 13.05
C ARG A 416 27.88 12.50 11.86
N VAL A 417 28.15 13.08 10.70
CA VAL A 417 27.47 12.75 9.44
C VAL A 417 27.94 11.39 8.93
N THR A 418 27.01 10.49 8.64
CA THR A 418 27.30 9.17 8.09
C THR A 418 26.98 9.07 6.60
N ALA A 419 25.98 9.79 6.12
CA ALA A 419 25.61 9.88 4.71
C ALA A 419 24.83 11.16 4.39
N VAL A 420 24.88 11.58 3.13
CA VAL A 420 23.95 12.57 2.55
C VAL A 420 23.10 11.81 1.54
N LEU A 421 21.79 11.90 1.66
CA LEU A 421 20.82 11.17 0.85
C LEU A 421 19.85 12.16 0.20
N SER A 422 19.28 11.78 -0.93
CA SER A 422 18.17 12.49 -1.55
C SER A 422 16.94 11.59 -1.51
N ASP A 423 15.80 12.14 -1.13
CA ASP A 423 14.53 11.43 -1.22
C ASP A 423 13.98 11.48 -2.67
N VAL A 424 12.86 10.80 -2.87
CA VAL A 424 12.15 10.76 -4.16
C VAL A 424 11.48 12.09 -4.55
N ASP A 425 11.31 13.00 -3.59
CA ASP A 425 10.77 14.35 -3.75
C ASP A 425 11.87 15.40 -4.04
N GLY A 426 13.14 14.97 -4.15
CA GLY A 426 14.31 15.82 -4.37
C GLY A 426 14.82 16.54 -3.12
N GLY A 427 14.28 16.20 -1.95
CA GLY A 427 14.71 16.68 -0.64
C GLY A 427 16.01 16.03 -0.19
N THR A 428 17.01 16.85 0.16
CA THR A 428 18.26 16.35 0.74
C THR A 428 18.10 16.08 2.23
N HIS A 429 18.55 14.91 2.67
CA HIS A 429 18.53 14.45 4.06
C HIS A 429 19.94 14.08 4.50
N VAL A 430 20.33 14.53 5.69
CA VAL A 430 21.65 14.22 6.25
C VAL A 430 21.48 13.19 7.36
N ALA A 431 22.04 12.00 7.15
CA ALA A 431 22.04 10.92 8.13
C ALA A 431 23.17 11.15 9.14
N VAL A 432 22.85 11.13 10.44
CA VAL A 432 23.80 11.43 11.52
C VAL A 432 23.74 10.41 12.66
N VAL A 433 24.85 10.28 13.38
CA VAL A 433 24.97 9.58 14.66
C VAL A 433 25.41 10.58 15.72
N LEU A 434 24.72 10.63 16.85
CA LEU A 434 25.07 11.52 17.95
C LEU A 434 26.40 11.09 18.59
N VAL A 435 27.31 12.04 18.81
CA VAL A 435 28.67 11.74 19.33
C VAL A 435 28.62 11.16 20.74
N ASP A 436 27.70 11.64 21.57
CA ASP A 436 27.56 11.23 22.97
C ASP A 436 26.51 10.11 23.17
N ASP A 437 26.07 9.43 22.09
CA ASP A 437 25.12 8.33 22.19
C ASP A 437 25.83 7.04 22.65
N PRO A 438 25.48 6.49 23.83
CA PRO A 438 26.09 5.26 24.34
C PRO A 438 25.81 4.02 23.46
N ALA A 439 24.91 4.10 22.49
CA ALA A 439 24.63 3.06 21.49
C ALA A 439 25.22 3.37 20.10
N ALA A 440 26.03 4.43 19.93
CA ALA A 440 26.57 4.85 18.63
C ALA A 440 27.25 3.72 17.83
N ASP A 441 28.02 2.84 18.50
CA ASP A 441 28.69 1.71 17.88
C ASP A 441 27.72 0.60 17.39
N MET A 442 26.53 0.50 18.00
CA MET A 442 25.46 -0.40 17.57
C MET A 442 24.76 0.13 16.30
N HIS A 443 24.60 1.45 16.19
CA HIS A 443 23.92 2.07 15.04
C HIS A 443 24.64 1.84 13.70
N ASP A 444 25.97 1.88 13.71
CA ASP A 444 26.79 1.59 12.53
C ASP A 444 26.69 0.10 12.09
N TRP A 445 26.33 -0.83 12.99
CA TRP A 445 26.26 -2.28 12.67
C TRP A 445 24.93 -2.72 12.02
N TYR A 446 23.81 -2.02 12.26
CA TYR A 446 22.50 -2.34 11.62
C TYR A 446 21.88 -1.17 10.82
N GLY A 447 22.57 -0.04 10.72
CA GLY A 447 22.21 1.05 9.81
C GLY A 447 21.03 1.94 10.22
N ARG A 448 20.81 2.14 11.52
CA ARG A 448 19.82 3.11 12.03
C ARG A 448 20.48 4.45 12.32
N TYR A 449 20.19 5.46 11.51
CA TYR A 449 20.67 6.84 11.68
C TYR A 449 19.52 7.78 12.01
N PHE A 450 19.84 8.94 12.59
CA PHE A 450 18.89 10.06 12.66
C PHE A 450 19.00 10.88 11.38
N TYR A 451 17.89 11.40 10.87
CA TYR A 451 17.85 12.12 9.60
C TYR A 451 17.34 13.53 9.84
N PHE A 452 18.12 14.52 9.40
CA PHE A 452 17.77 15.94 9.50
C PHE A 452 17.84 16.61 8.14
N ALA A 453 16.98 17.61 7.93
CA ALA A 453 17.11 18.49 6.78
C ALA A 453 18.35 19.41 6.95
N PRO A 454 18.98 19.88 5.85
CA PRO A 454 20.17 20.73 5.92
C PRO A 454 19.99 22.00 6.76
N ASP A 455 18.80 22.60 6.79
CA ASP A 455 18.49 23.80 7.56
C ASP A 455 18.33 23.54 9.08
N GLU A 456 18.22 22.28 9.48
CA GLU A 456 18.17 21.84 10.88
C GLU A 456 19.57 21.53 11.45
N LEU A 457 20.63 21.75 10.66
CA LEU A 457 22.00 21.44 11.05
C LEU A 457 22.87 22.70 10.99
N ALA A 458 23.78 22.84 11.95
CA ALA A 458 24.84 23.84 11.92
C ALA A 458 26.21 23.14 11.86
N PRO A 459 27.02 23.32 10.80
CA PRO A 459 28.32 22.70 10.70
C PRO A 459 29.27 23.21 11.78
N LEU A 460 30.04 22.29 12.38
CA LEU A 460 31.08 22.62 13.33
C LEU A 460 32.45 22.66 12.61
N PRO A 461 33.35 23.57 12.98
CA PRO A 461 34.70 23.59 12.44
C PRO A 461 35.39 22.26 12.76
N ALA A 462 36.11 21.68 11.79
CA ALA A 462 36.95 20.53 12.05
C ALA A 462 38.00 20.91 13.10
N GLU A 463 38.00 20.25 14.25
CA GLU A 463 39.13 20.37 15.17
C GLU A 463 40.39 19.92 14.43
N GLU A 464 41.45 20.74 14.49
CA GLU A 464 42.76 20.36 14.01
C GLU A 464 43.20 19.08 14.72
N ASN A 465 43.29 18.00 13.95
CA ASN A 465 43.82 16.72 14.35
C ASN A 465 45.21 16.92 14.98
N PRO A 466 45.45 16.61 16.27
CA PRO A 466 46.81 16.61 16.79
C PRO A 466 47.51 15.34 16.30
N GLU A 467 48.21 15.45 15.18
CA GLU A 467 49.15 14.43 14.72
C GLU A 467 50.23 14.15 15.77
N HIS A 468 50.50 12.86 15.98
CA HIS A 468 51.84 12.28 16.16
C HIS A 468 52.93 13.14 16.84
N THR A 469 53.28 12.83 18.09
CA THR A 469 54.64 12.83 18.69
C THR A 469 54.50 12.55 20.20
N GLY A 470 55.18 11.65 20.89
CA GLY A 470 56.21 10.66 20.58
C GLY A 470 56.64 9.93 21.88
N HIS A 471 57.42 8.86 21.69
CA HIS A 471 58.26 8.13 22.65
C HIS A 471 57.62 7.21 23.73
N ARG A 472 57.98 5.92 23.68
CA ARG A 472 59.20 5.44 24.37
C ARG A 472 59.64 4.05 23.93
N GLU A 473 60.95 3.92 23.73
CA GLU A 473 61.71 2.67 23.74
C GLU A 473 61.43 1.86 25.00
N GLU A 474 61.34 0.54 24.88
CA GLU A 474 61.83 -0.38 25.90
C GLU A 474 62.49 -1.59 25.21
N SER A 475 63.81 -1.67 25.37
CA SER A 475 64.60 -2.87 25.13
C SER A 475 65.17 -3.37 26.45
N ARG A 476 65.02 -4.70 26.65
CA ARG A 476 65.77 -5.63 27.53
C ARG A 476 65.36 -5.72 29.00
N SER A 477 64.83 -6.90 29.37
CA SER A 477 65.67 -8.03 29.82
C SER A 477 65.03 -9.36 29.46
#